data_AF-A0A7X3GJ76-F1
#
_entry.id   AF-A0A7X3GJ76-F1
#
_cell.length_a   1.000
_cell.length_b   1.000
_cell.length_c   1.000
_cell.angle_alpha   90.00
_cell.angle_beta   90.00
_cell.angle_gamma   90.00
#
_symmetry.space_group_name_H-M   'P 1'
#
loop_
_entity.id
_entity.type
_entity.pdbx_description
1 polymer ?
#
loop_
_entity_poly.entity_id
_entity_poly.type
_entity_poly.pdbx_seq_one_letter_code
_entity_poly.pdbx_strand_id
1 'polypeptide(L)'
;MTLCNPKAFCLLEYERMIGLKLHEELDEFDTVDANQKVEELADLVEVIYAYLIYKGVSIEEFERIRLNKLDRRGGFQKRFMLGAVT
;
A
#
# COMPACT_ATOMS: atom_id res chain seq x y z
N MET A 1 -15.10 -4.63 32.66
CA MET A 1 -14.45 -5.56 31.72
C MET A 1 -15.28 -5.53 30.45
N THR A 2 -14.86 -4.71 29.50
CA THR A 2 -15.66 -4.34 28.32
C THR A 2 -15.86 -5.57 27.43
N LEU A 3 -17.12 -5.79 27.03
CA LEU A 3 -17.57 -6.88 26.19
C LEU A 3 -16.75 -6.93 24.89
N CYS A 4 -15.93 -7.97 24.72
CA CYS A 4 -15.20 -8.21 23.48
C CYS A 4 -16.16 -8.88 22.46
N ASN A 5 -16.41 -8.20 21.34
CA ASN A 5 -17.19 -8.73 20.22
C ASN A 5 -16.29 -9.61 19.34
N PRO A 6 -16.61 -10.90 19.14
CA PRO A 6 -15.77 -11.82 18.37
C PRO A 6 -15.55 -11.40 16.91
N LYS A 7 -16.38 -10.51 16.34
CA LYS A 7 -16.15 -9.95 14.99
C LYS A 7 -15.08 -8.86 14.94
N ALA A 8 -14.87 -8.13 16.03
CA ALA A 8 -13.85 -7.07 16.10
C ALA A 8 -12.43 -7.64 16.22
N PHE A 9 -12.31 -8.87 16.73
CA PHE A 9 -11.03 -9.58 16.88
C PHE A 9 -10.39 -9.93 15.53
N CYS A 10 -11.19 -10.26 14.51
CA CYS A 10 -10.69 -10.66 13.18
C CYS A 10 -10.28 -9.47 12.28
N LEU A 11 -10.91 -8.30 12.43
CA LEU A 11 -10.64 -7.14 11.56
C LEU A 11 -9.30 -6.46 11.88
N LEU A 12 -8.93 -6.36 13.16
CA LEU A 12 -7.65 -5.79 13.59
C LEU A 12 -6.47 -6.68 13.21
N GLU A 13 -6.67 -8.00 13.23
CA GLU A 13 -5.69 -8.96 12.74
C GLU A 13 -5.51 -8.82 11.22
N TYR A 14 -6.61 -8.66 10.47
CA TYR A 14 -6.52 -8.52 9.02
C TYR A 14 -5.77 -7.27 8.56
N GLU A 15 -6.02 -6.10 9.17
CA GLU A 15 -5.29 -4.88 8.86
C GLU A 15 -3.79 -5.01 9.20
N ARG A 16 -3.46 -5.70 10.30
CA ARG A 16 -2.07 -6.03 10.65
C ARG A 16 -1.44 -6.94 9.59
N MET A 17 -2.15 -7.98 9.15
CA MET A 17 -1.64 -8.92 8.14
C MET A 17 -1.39 -8.26 6.79
N ILE A 18 -2.27 -7.37 6.34
CA ILE A 18 -2.02 -6.56 5.15
C ILE A 18 -0.76 -5.71 5.33
N GLY A 19 -0.61 -5.07 6.49
CA GLY A 19 0.58 -4.27 6.78
C GLY A 19 1.88 -5.11 6.71
N LEU A 20 1.86 -6.32 7.29
CA LEU A 20 2.99 -7.24 7.22
C LEU A 20 3.30 -7.65 5.78
N LYS A 21 2.27 -8.00 4.99
CA LYS A 21 2.47 -8.39 3.59
C LYS A 21 3.02 -7.23 2.76
N LEU A 22 2.55 -6.00 2.98
CA LEU A 22 3.06 -4.82 2.29
C LEU A 22 4.56 -4.58 2.58
N HIS A 23 5.01 -4.89 3.79
CA HIS A 23 6.44 -4.82 4.14
C HIS A 23 7.23 -5.96 3.49
N GLU A 24 6.69 -7.17 3.46
CA GLU A 24 7.29 -8.33 2.79
C GLU A 24 7.55 -8.06 1.31
N GLU A 25 6.53 -7.63 0.54
CA GLU A 25 6.71 -7.33 -0.89
C GLU A 25 7.70 -6.18 -1.14
N LEU A 26 7.78 -5.23 -0.22
CA LEU A 26 8.75 -4.13 -0.31
C LEU A 26 10.19 -4.63 -0.09
N ASP A 27 10.37 -5.51 0.90
CA ASP A 27 11.66 -6.15 1.16
C ASP A 27 12.06 -7.07 -0.01
N GLU A 28 11.11 -7.77 -0.63
CA GLU A 28 11.34 -8.56 -1.85
C GLU A 28 11.76 -7.68 -3.02
N PHE A 29 11.04 -6.57 -3.29
CA PHE A 29 11.46 -5.57 -4.28
C PHE A 29 12.92 -5.10 -4.11
N ASP A 30 13.39 -4.90 -2.88
CA ASP A 30 14.75 -4.46 -2.61
C ASP A 30 15.81 -5.57 -2.79
N THR A 31 15.42 -6.84 -2.62
CA THR A 31 16.34 -7.99 -2.62
C THR A 31 16.42 -8.76 -3.93
N VAL A 32 15.38 -8.71 -4.77
CA VAL A 32 15.38 -9.41 -6.06
C VAL A 32 16.23 -8.73 -7.15
N ASP A 33 16.59 -9.51 -8.16
CA ASP A 33 17.29 -9.02 -9.33
C ASP A 33 16.43 -8.02 -10.14
N ALA A 34 17.09 -7.15 -10.90
CA ALA A 34 16.43 -6.06 -11.63
C ALA A 34 15.34 -6.51 -12.62
N ASN A 35 15.44 -7.73 -13.15
CA ASN A 35 14.44 -8.34 -14.04
C ASN A 35 13.16 -8.78 -13.31
N GLN A 36 13.21 -8.98 -12.00
CA GLN A 36 12.07 -9.41 -11.18
C GLN A 36 11.39 -8.25 -10.45
N LYS A 37 12.07 -7.11 -10.29
CA LYS A 37 11.50 -5.93 -9.59
C LYS A 37 10.13 -5.46 -10.11
N VAL A 38 9.79 -5.70 -11.38
CA VAL A 38 8.48 -5.34 -11.95
C VAL A 38 7.37 -6.24 -11.40
N GLU A 39 7.67 -7.51 -11.11
CA GLU A 39 6.76 -8.48 -10.50
C GLU A 39 6.45 -8.06 -9.06
N GLU A 40 7.48 -7.79 -8.25
CA GLU A 40 7.30 -7.33 -6.87
C GLU A 40 6.52 -5.99 -6.77
N LEU A 41 6.68 -5.11 -7.77
CA LEU A 41 5.86 -3.89 -7.86
C LEU A 41 4.38 -4.19 -8.15
N ALA A 42 4.09 -5.25 -8.89
CA ALA A 42 2.73 -5.71 -9.10
C ALA A 42 2.15 -6.28 -7.80
N ASP A 43 2.91 -7.09 -7.07
CA ASP A 43 2.48 -7.68 -5.80
C ASP A 43 2.20 -6.59 -4.74
N LEU A 44 3.04 -5.56 -4.65
CA LEU A 44 2.77 -4.36 -3.86
C LEU A 44 1.41 -3.71 -4.21
N VAL A 45 1.07 -3.63 -5.50
CA VAL A 45 -0.22 -3.09 -5.95
C VAL A 45 -1.37 -4.03 -5.57
N GLU A 46 -1.20 -5.35 -5.65
CA GLU A 46 -2.20 -6.31 -5.19
C GLU A 46 -2.52 -6.16 -3.70
N VAL A 47 -1.48 -5.99 -2.87
CA VAL A 47 -1.66 -5.76 -1.42
C VAL A 47 -2.39 -4.44 -1.15
N ILE A 48 -2.07 -3.38 -1.90
CA ILE A 48 -2.80 -2.10 -1.81
C ILE A 48 -4.27 -2.30 -2.17
N TYR A 49 -4.58 -3.02 -3.24
CA TYR A 49 -5.98 -3.28 -3.64
C TYR A 49 -6.72 -4.12 -2.61
N ALA A 50 -6.07 -5.12 -2.00
CA ALA A 50 -6.65 -5.88 -0.89
C ALA A 50 -7.03 -4.96 0.29
N TYR A 51 -6.18 -3.98 0.63
CA TYR A 51 -6.48 -2.97 1.64
C TYR A 51 -7.70 -2.11 1.29
N LEU A 52 -7.76 -1.62 0.04
CA LEU A 52 -8.87 -0.79 -0.43
C LEU A 52 -10.20 -1.54 -0.34
N ILE A 53 -10.23 -2.79 -0.82
CA ILE A 53 -11.42 -3.67 -0.74
C ILE A 53 -11.86 -3.83 0.71
N TYR A 54 -10.92 -4.12 1.61
CA TYR A 54 -11.20 -4.27 3.04
C TYR A 54 -11.75 -3.00 3.70
N LYS A 55 -11.25 -1.83 3.31
CA LYS A 55 -11.76 -0.54 3.78
C LYS A 55 -13.04 -0.08 3.05
N GLY A 56 -13.50 -0.82 2.04
CA GLY A 56 -14.66 -0.44 1.22
C GLY A 56 -14.41 0.79 0.36
N VAL A 57 -13.15 1.07 0.02
CA VAL A 57 -12.76 2.18 -0.86
C VAL A 57 -12.65 1.66 -2.30
N SER A 58 -13.29 2.34 -3.24
CA SER A 58 -13.22 1.94 -4.65
C SER A 58 -11.87 2.31 -5.26
N ILE A 59 -11.45 1.56 -6.28
CA ILE A 59 -10.20 1.85 -7.01
C ILE A 59 -10.30 3.23 -7.68
N GLU A 60 -11.47 3.60 -8.18
CA GLU A 60 -11.71 4.92 -8.81
C GLU A 60 -11.53 6.06 -7.80
N GLU A 61 -12.01 5.89 -6.56
CA GLU A 61 -11.78 6.87 -5.50
C GLU A 61 -10.29 6.97 -5.14
N PHE A 62 -9.61 5.83 -5.02
CA PHE A 62 -8.17 5.80 -4.76
C PHE A 62 -7.38 6.50 -5.88
N GLU A 63 -7.69 6.21 -7.14
CA GLU A 63 -7.06 6.84 -8.31
C GLU A 63 -7.34 8.34 -8.37
N ARG A 64 -8.55 8.78 -8.03
CA ARG A 64 -8.87 10.21 -7.88
C ARG A 64 -7.96 10.86 -6.84
N ILE A 65 -7.69 10.21 -5.71
CA ILE A 65 -6.75 10.72 -4.69
C ILE A 65 -5.33 10.76 -5.25
N ARG A 66 -4.88 9.70 -5.95
CA ARG A 66 -3.54 9.59 -6.54
C ARG A 66 -3.29 10.69 -7.59
N LEU A 67 -4.23 10.91 -8.49
CA LEU A 67 -4.16 11.92 -9.54
C LEU A 67 -4.22 13.34 -8.98
N ASN A 68 -5.04 13.60 -7.96
CA ASN A 68 -5.04 14.90 -7.28
C ASN A 68 -3.68 15.19 -6.60
N LYS A 69 -3.00 14.18 -6.04
CA LYS A 69 -1.64 14.34 -5.51
C LYS A 69 -0.62 14.60 -6.61
N LEU A 70 -0.76 13.92 -7.76
CA LEU A 70 0.08 14.13 -8.95
C LEU A 70 -0.06 15.57 -9.47
N ASP A 71 -1.28 16.08 -9.61
CA ASP A 71 -1.53 17.45 -10.09
C ASP A 71 -0.96 18.49 -9.11
N ARG A 72 -1.28 18.36 -7.81
CA ARG A 72 -0.85 19.32 -6.78
C ARG A 72 0.65 19.31 -6.49
N ARG A 73 1.31 18.15 -6.56
CA ARG A 73 2.72 17.98 -6.15
C ARG A 73 3.66 17.65 -7.30
N GLY A 74 3.13 17.45 -8.51
CA GLY A 74 3.87 17.00 -9.68
C GLY A 74 4.28 15.53 -9.66
N GLY A 75 3.78 14.76 -8.69
CA GLY A 75 4.18 13.37 -8.45
C GLY A 75 5.69 13.23 -8.23
N PHE A 76 6.22 12.06 -8.56
CA PHE A 76 7.67 11.81 -8.60
C PHE A 76 8.33 12.33 -9.89
N GLN A 77 7.55 12.72 -10.90
CA GLN A 77 8.07 13.26 -12.16
C GLN A 77 8.64 14.68 -12.03
N LYS A 78 8.09 15.53 -11.15
CA LYS A 78 8.64 16.87 -10.87
C LYS A 78 9.70 16.90 -9.77
N ARG A 79 10.07 15.75 -9.19
CA ARG A 79 11.08 15.65 -8.12
C ARG A 79 12.19 14.67 -8.50
N PHE A 80 13.19 15.17 -9.22
CA PHE A 80 14.57 14.70 -9.09
C PHE A 80 15.19 15.05 -7.72
N MET A 81 14.40 15.61 -6.80
CA MET A 81 14.78 15.83 -5.40
C MET A 81 13.89 15.00 -4.49
N LEU A 82 14.23 13.72 -4.36
CA LEU A 82 14.14 13.07 -3.05
C LEU A 82 15.08 13.85 -2.14
N GLY A 83 14.56 14.87 -1.45
CA GLY A 83 15.23 15.36 -0.25
C GLY A 83 15.39 14.15 0.66
N ALA A 84 16.64 13.91 1.09
CA ALA A 84 17.06 12.75 1.86
C ALA A 84 15.94 12.18 2.74
N VAL A 85 15.66 10.90 2.57
CA VAL A 85 14.90 10.14 3.56
C VAL A 85 15.76 10.16 4.83
N THR A 86 15.39 11.00 5.81
CA THR A 86 15.94 10.97 7.18
C THR A 86 15.24 9.93 8.01
#